data_AF-A0A815Q232-F1
#
_entry.id   AF-A0A815Q232-F1
#
_cell.length_a   1.000
_cell.length_b   1.000
_cell.length_c   1.000
_cell.angle_alpha   90.00
_cell.angle_beta   90.00
_cell.angle_gamma   90.00
#
_symmetry.space_group_name_H-M   'P 1'
#
loop_
_entity.id
_entity.type
_entity.pdbx_description
1 polymer ?
#
loop_
_entity_poly.entity_id
_entity_poly.type
_entity_poly.pdbx_seq_one_letter_code
_entity_poly.pdbx_strand_id
1 'polypeptide(L)'
;MLLTAKYSYGNVSIRYLPLWIKNLNDVARSTSCFHTLTRTHDSVASSKFVKTSTTNNAIHQTIAHPSALLSSSNSFLSNPLISTFNRTTSTNAKWNETSLPESIRTLDEYKAIYALSVEDPNRFWKMAAERLDWYRFPTKIKNTEFDYRTTRGVDIKWYQDEFDYRTTRGVDIKWYQDGVLNACYNCLDRHIRHNHSFSQQVAIIFEPDEPTKSRHHITYGELLREVKKFANVLKKHGVKKGDRVTIYLPMVAEASIALLACARIGAIHSVVFGGFSANNIADRVSDCESSVVITTDFGVRGGKSSALKSKIDQALQQKRCSTVKTVLVFQRNHGMPEVKDDCASLRDALEWKEGRDFWVHKEMETVNDM
;
A
#
# COMPACT_ATOMS: atom_id res chain seq x y z
N MET A 1 53.47 21.33 -13.28
CA MET A 1 53.27 19.97 -12.71
C MET A 1 52.59 20.15 -11.36
N LEU A 2 51.61 19.30 -11.04
CA LEU A 2 50.63 19.34 -9.93
C LEU A 2 49.26 19.94 -10.27
N LEU A 3 48.29 19.02 -10.32
CA LEU A 3 46.85 19.22 -10.36
C LEU A 3 46.35 19.79 -9.03
N THR A 4 45.44 20.75 -9.09
CA THR A 4 44.45 21.02 -8.04
C THR A 4 43.07 21.03 -8.66
N ALA A 5 42.32 19.95 -8.47
CA ALA A 5 40.91 19.89 -8.78
C ALA A 5 40.12 20.51 -7.62
N LYS A 6 39.45 21.63 -7.89
CA LYS A 6 38.33 22.13 -7.08
C LYS A 6 37.10 21.30 -7.44
N TYR A 7 36.52 20.60 -6.48
CA TYR A 7 35.12 20.19 -6.54
C TYR A 7 34.38 20.79 -5.34
N SER A 8 33.51 21.75 -5.67
CA SER A 8 32.43 22.23 -4.82
C SER A 8 31.18 21.45 -5.22
N TYR A 9 30.59 20.69 -4.29
CA TYR A 9 29.21 20.26 -4.40
C TYR A 9 28.36 21.17 -3.51
N GLY A 10 27.43 21.88 -4.17
CA GLY A 10 26.49 22.77 -3.54
C GLY A 10 25.48 22.03 -2.67
N ASN A 11 25.21 22.63 -1.51
CA ASN A 11 23.92 22.77 -0.85
C ASN A 11 22.88 21.67 -1.11
N VAL A 12 22.95 20.61 -0.31
CA VAL A 12 21.75 19.94 0.19
C VAL A 12 21.72 20.16 1.69
N SER A 13 20.96 21.16 2.12
CA SER A 13 20.59 21.33 3.53
C SER A 13 19.55 20.27 3.87
N ILE A 14 19.96 19.18 4.51
CA ILE A 14 19.05 18.25 5.16
C ILE A 14 18.72 18.87 6.53
N ARG A 15 17.59 19.58 6.62
CA ARG A 15 17.02 19.96 7.92
C ARG A 15 16.35 18.74 8.53
N TYR A 16 16.99 18.15 9.53
CA TYR A 16 16.30 17.33 10.52
C TYR A 16 15.44 18.26 11.39
N LEU A 17 14.12 18.05 11.39
CA LEU A 17 13.24 18.58 12.43
C LEU A 17 12.96 17.46 13.45
N PRO A 18 13.58 17.49 14.64
CA PRO A 18 13.11 16.68 15.76
C PRO A 18 11.93 17.40 16.42
N LEU A 19 10.72 16.84 16.29
CA LEU A 19 9.55 17.29 17.03
C LEU A 19 9.63 16.76 18.47
N TRP A 20 10.29 17.54 19.33
CA TRP A 20 10.04 17.55 20.77
C TRP A 20 8.95 18.59 21.04
N ILE A 21 7.73 18.15 21.37
CA ILE A 21 6.67 19.05 21.83
C ILE A 21 6.84 19.22 23.35
N LYS A 22 7.35 20.39 23.75
CA LYS A 22 7.23 20.94 25.10
C LYS A 22 6.23 22.11 25.01
N ASN A 23 5.10 21.97 25.71
CA ASN A 23 4.07 22.98 25.99
C ASN A 23 3.28 23.58 24.82
N LEU A 24 1.96 23.64 25.01
CA LEU A 24 0.93 23.78 23.99
C LEU A 24 0.12 25.08 24.17
N ASN A 25 0.78 26.22 24.44
CA ASN A 25 0.08 27.47 24.76
C ASN A 25 0.40 28.71 23.91
N ASP A 26 1.14 28.63 22.80
CA ASP A 26 1.49 29.85 22.02
C ASP A 26 1.38 29.74 20.48
N VAL A 27 0.56 28.85 19.93
CA VAL A 27 0.28 28.84 18.47
C VAL A 27 -1.19 29.16 18.19
N ALA A 28 -1.59 30.36 18.61
CA ALA A 28 -2.80 31.02 18.16
C ALA A 28 -2.45 32.46 17.76
N ARG A 29 -1.60 32.63 16.73
CA ARG A 29 -1.39 33.86 15.94
C ARG A 29 -0.25 33.67 14.93
N SER A 30 -0.53 33.05 13.78
CA SER A 30 0.10 33.41 12.48
C SER A 30 -0.44 32.50 11.37
N THR A 31 -1.63 32.80 10.86
CA THR A 31 -2.12 32.27 9.58
C THR A 31 -2.45 33.46 8.67
N SER A 32 -1.46 33.93 7.92
CA SER A 32 -1.65 34.65 6.66
C SER A 32 -0.32 34.77 5.92
N CYS A 33 -0.14 33.96 4.87
CA CYS A 33 0.56 34.35 3.64
C CYS A 33 0.59 33.17 2.66
N PHE A 34 0.53 33.51 1.37
CA PHE A 34 0.50 32.66 0.16
C PHE A 34 -0.87 32.18 -0.32
N HIS A 35 -1.60 33.14 -0.92
CA HIS A 35 -2.49 32.91 -2.05
C HIS A 35 -1.71 33.21 -3.35
N THR A 36 -1.75 32.32 -4.34
CA THR A 36 -1.25 32.59 -5.70
C THR A 36 -2.43 32.69 -6.67
N LEU A 37 -2.73 33.94 -7.04
CA LEU A 37 -3.09 34.47 -8.35
C LEU A 37 -3.79 33.54 -9.36
N THR A 38 -5.10 33.74 -9.53
CA THR A 38 -5.80 33.64 -10.83
C THR A 38 -6.34 35.00 -11.20
N ARG A 39 -5.84 35.56 -12.31
CA ARG A 39 -6.28 36.81 -12.93
C ARG A 39 -7.60 36.54 -13.68
N THR A 40 -8.70 37.16 -13.24
CA THR A 40 -9.89 37.40 -14.06
C THR A 40 -10.06 38.90 -14.23
N HIS A 41 -10.20 39.33 -15.48
CA HIS A 41 -10.50 40.71 -15.85
C HIS A 41 -11.96 41.04 -15.53
N ASP A 42 -12.19 42.05 -14.70
CA ASP A 42 -13.47 42.74 -14.60
C ASP A 42 -13.32 44.16 -15.12
N SER A 43 -14.19 44.54 -16.06
CA SER A 43 -14.50 45.92 -16.41
C SER A 43 -15.88 46.27 -15.87
N VAL A 44 -15.92 47.29 -15.01
CA VAL A 44 -17.07 47.85 -14.31
C VAL A 44 -17.97 48.66 -15.25
N ALA A 45 -19.31 48.56 -15.10
CA ALA A 45 -20.24 49.68 -15.31
C ALA A 45 -21.63 49.46 -14.65
N SER A 46 -21.85 50.20 -13.56
CA SER A 46 -23.06 50.93 -13.12
C SER A 46 -24.50 50.45 -13.41
N SER A 47 -25.21 50.18 -12.29
CA SER A 47 -26.59 50.55 -11.90
C SER A 47 -27.67 50.92 -12.93
N LYS A 48 -28.86 50.29 -12.78
CA LYS A 48 -30.15 50.97 -12.51
C LYS A 48 -31.28 49.97 -12.20
N PHE A 49 -32.00 50.26 -11.12
CA PHE A 49 -33.31 49.73 -10.72
C PHE A 49 -34.40 50.07 -11.74
N VAL A 50 -35.38 49.19 -11.98
CA VAL A 50 -36.83 49.51 -12.10
C VAL A 50 -37.68 48.25 -11.79
N LYS A 51 -38.72 48.43 -10.95
CA LYS A 51 -39.79 47.48 -10.58
C LYS A 51 -40.81 47.31 -11.72
N THR A 52 -41.49 46.17 -11.80
CA THR A 52 -42.98 46.10 -11.72
C THR A 52 -43.52 44.66 -11.73
N SER A 53 -44.56 44.50 -10.92
CA SER A 53 -45.45 43.37 -10.72
C SER A 53 -46.49 43.19 -11.83
N THR A 54 -46.96 41.96 -12.08
CA THR A 54 -48.39 41.74 -12.37
C THR A 54 -48.83 40.32 -11.96
N THR A 55 -49.95 40.30 -11.24
CA THR A 55 -50.74 39.18 -10.71
C THR A 55 -51.76 38.67 -11.73
N ASN A 56 -52.09 37.37 -11.75
CA ASN A 56 -53.42 36.85 -11.35
C ASN A 56 -53.64 35.36 -11.63
N ASN A 57 -54.46 34.80 -10.73
CA ASN A 57 -54.86 33.41 -10.51
C ASN A 57 -55.76 32.79 -11.61
N ALA A 58 -55.77 31.46 -11.70
CA ALA A 58 -57.00 30.67 -11.87
C ALA A 58 -56.84 29.23 -11.34
N ILE A 59 -57.95 28.74 -10.79
CA ILE A 59 -58.17 27.54 -9.96
C ILE A 59 -58.57 26.35 -10.85
N HIS A 60 -58.14 25.13 -10.50
CA HIS A 60 -59.01 23.93 -10.61
C HIS A 60 -58.50 22.78 -9.73
N GLN A 61 -59.31 22.41 -8.73
CA GLN A 61 -59.22 21.14 -8.00
C GLN A 61 -60.07 20.08 -8.73
N THR A 62 -59.63 18.83 -8.71
CA THR A 62 -60.53 17.67 -8.92
C THR A 62 -60.04 16.50 -8.07
N ILE A 63 -61.00 15.89 -7.37
CA ILE A 63 -60.90 14.83 -6.38
C ILE A 63 -60.97 13.46 -7.07
N ALA A 64 -60.21 12.47 -6.61
CA ALA A 64 -60.52 11.04 -6.83
C ALA A 64 -60.04 10.17 -5.65
N HIS A 65 -60.93 9.26 -5.23
CA HIS A 65 -60.86 8.32 -4.11
C HIS A 65 -60.44 6.88 -4.60
N PRO A 66 -60.29 5.84 -3.73
CA PRO A 66 -59.07 5.02 -3.64
C PRO A 66 -59.17 3.53 -4.10
N SER A 67 -58.00 2.85 -4.08
CA SER A 67 -57.76 1.37 -3.98
C SER A 67 -58.04 0.54 -5.25
N ALA A 68 -57.28 -0.49 -5.70
CA ALA A 68 -56.21 -1.31 -5.15
C ALA A 68 -55.49 -2.12 -6.28
N LEU A 69 -54.20 -2.46 -6.06
CA LEU A 69 -53.47 -3.72 -6.41
C LEU A 69 -53.27 -4.09 -7.92
N LEU A 70 -52.09 -4.43 -8.47
CA LEU A 70 -50.97 -5.27 -8.01
C LEU A 70 -49.63 -4.99 -8.74
N SER A 71 -48.54 -5.03 -7.95
CA SER A 71 -47.14 -5.48 -8.17
C SER A 71 -46.55 -5.56 -9.60
N SER A 72 -45.35 -5.06 -9.89
CA SER A 72 -44.10 -5.34 -9.15
C SER A 72 -43.04 -4.27 -9.45
N SER A 73 -42.49 -3.67 -8.39
CA SER A 73 -41.40 -2.70 -8.48
C SER A 73 -40.15 -3.33 -7.89
N ASN A 74 -39.11 -3.38 -8.71
CA ASN A 74 -37.74 -3.74 -8.33
C ASN A 74 -37.21 -2.73 -7.30
N SER A 75 -37.12 -3.14 -6.04
CA SER A 75 -36.34 -2.42 -5.04
C SER A 75 -36.00 -3.33 -3.86
N PHE A 76 -34.93 -4.12 -3.98
CA PHE A 76 -34.24 -4.66 -2.81
C PHE A 76 -32.73 -4.69 -3.07
N LEU A 77 -32.12 -3.50 -3.08
CA LEU A 77 -30.78 -3.31 -2.54
C LEU A 77 -30.92 -3.30 -1.01
N SER A 78 -30.99 -4.47 -0.41
CA SER A 78 -30.68 -4.65 1.01
C SER A 78 -29.59 -5.69 1.11
N ASN A 79 -28.36 -5.20 1.20
CA ASN A 79 -27.19 -5.97 1.53
C ASN A 79 -27.38 -6.52 2.96
N PRO A 80 -27.69 -7.81 3.18
CA PRO A 80 -28.08 -8.28 4.50
C PRO A 80 -26.84 -8.75 5.27
N LEU A 81 -25.70 -8.05 5.18
CA LEU A 81 -24.50 -8.35 5.98
C LEU A 81 -23.63 -7.11 6.25
N ILE A 82 -24.23 -5.90 6.33
CA ILE A 82 -23.72 -4.98 7.34
C ILE A 82 -24.30 -5.52 8.62
N SER A 83 -23.55 -6.36 9.34
CA SER A 83 -23.88 -6.60 10.73
C SER A 83 -23.95 -5.22 11.36
N THR A 84 -25.15 -4.78 11.75
CA THR A 84 -25.29 -3.79 12.79
C THR A 84 -24.43 -4.33 13.93
N PHE A 85 -23.23 -3.76 14.06
CA PHE A 85 -22.45 -3.93 15.25
C PHE A 85 -23.34 -3.28 16.30
N ASN A 86 -24.16 -4.11 16.97
CA ASN A 86 -24.79 -3.73 18.20
C ASN A 86 -23.61 -3.37 19.09
N ARG A 87 -23.32 -2.08 19.14
CA ARG A 87 -22.39 -1.48 20.06
C ARG A 87 -23.08 -1.67 21.40
N THR A 88 -22.98 -2.87 21.96
CA THR A 88 -23.09 -3.06 23.39
C THR A 88 -22.18 -2.00 23.95
N THR A 89 -22.77 -1.05 24.67
CA THR A 89 -22.06 -0.08 25.46
C THR A 89 -21.25 -0.89 26.45
N SER A 90 -20.05 -1.31 26.02
CA SER A 90 -19.10 -1.94 26.91
C SER A 90 -18.95 -0.93 28.03
N THR A 91 -19.29 -1.41 29.22
CA THR A 91 -19.19 -0.70 30.48
C THR A 91 -17.91 0.14 30.53
N ASN A 92 -17.91 1.23 31.30
CA ASN A 92 -16.71 1.99 31.68
C ASN A 92 -15.74 1.11 32.51
N ALA A 93 -15.45 -0.10 32.04
CA ALA A 93 -14.43 -0.98 32.55
C ALA A 93 -13.11 -0.28 32.25
N LYS A 94 -12.46 0.18 33.32
CA LYS A 94 -11.05 0.58 33.25
C LYS A 94 -10.28 -0.59 32.64
N TRP A 95 -9.45 -0.27 31.66
CA TRP A 95 -8.54 -1.23 31.06
C TRP A 95 -7.75 -1.97 32.16
N ASN A 96 -7.71 -3.30 32.07
CA ASN A 96 -7.22 -4.20 33.12
C ASN A 96 -5.81 -4.74 32.85
N GLU A 97 -5.09 -4.17 31.87
CA GLU A 97 -3.70 -4.49 31.52
C GLU A 97 -3.40 -5.97 31.19
N THR A 98 -4.42 -6.79 30.91
CA THR A 98 -4.24 -8.20 30.52
C THR A 98 -4.29 -8.41 29.01
N SER A 99 -5.01 -7.57 28.27
CA SER A 99 -4.97 -7.50 26.80
C SER A 99 -5.09 -6.05 26.32
N LEU A 100 -4.60 -5.74 25.11
CA LEU A 100 -4.75 -4.37 24.55
C LEU A 100 -6.19 -4.15 24.07
N PRO A 101 -6.83 -3.01 24.38
CA PRO A 101 -8.22 -2.77 24.02
C PRO A 101 -8.40 -2.65 22.50
N GLU A 102 -9.56 -3.03 21.98
CA GLU A 102 -9.86 -2.91 20.54
C GLU A 102 -9.94 -1.46 20.06
N SER A 103 -10.36 -0.54 20.94
CA SER A 103 -10.44 0.89 20.67
C SER A 103 -10.12 1.69 21.93
N ILE A 104 -9.47 2.85 21.76
CA ILE A 104 -9.16 3.79 22.85
C ILE A 104 -10.25 4.86 22.87
N ARG A 105 -10.89 5.07 24.03
CA ARG A 105 -12.06 5.94 24.16
C ARG A 105 -11.77 7.27 24.82
N THR A 106 -10.69 7.38 25.59
CA THR A 106 -10.35 8.59 26.35
C THR A 106 -8.88 8.92 26.25
N LEU A 107 -8.54 10.19 26.49
CA LEU A 107 -7.15 10.64 26.54
C LEU A 107 -6.38 9.99 27.70
N ASP A 108 -7.04 9.74 28.83
CA ASP A 108 -6.39 9.12 30.00
C ASP A 108 -6.07 7.64 29.74
N GLU A 109 -6.98 6.91 29.06
CA GLU A 109 -6.71 5.56 28.58
C GLU A 109 -5.54 5.54 27.59
N TYR A 110 -5.52 6.47 26.62
CA TYR A 110 -4.38 6.63 25.71
C TYR A 110 -3.05 6.83 26.48
N LYS A 111 -3.02 7.76 27.44
CA LYS A 111 -1.83 8.08 28.23
C LYS A 111 -1.34 6.86 29.02
N ALA A 112 -2.24 6.12 29.63
CA ALA A 112 -1.90 4.90 30.38
C ALA A 112 -1.30 3.82 29.47
N ILE A 113 -1.93 3.55 28.32
CA ILE A 113 -1.44 2.56 27.35
C ILE A 113 -0.09 2.99 26.76
N TYR A 114 0.07 4.28 26.46
CA TYR A 114 1.32 4.85 25.98
C TYR A 114 2.44 4.70 27.01
N ALA A 115 2.17 5.06 28.29
CA ALA A 115 3.13 4.89 29.38
C ALA A 115 3.61 3.43 29.46
N LEU A 116 2.69 2.45 29.43
CA LEU A 116 3.06 1.03 29.42
C LEU A 116 3.99 0.69 28.25
N SER A 117 3.73 1.21 27.05
CA SER A 117 4.56 0.91 25.85
C SER A 117 6.01 1.38 25.95
N VAL A 118 6.28 2.39 26.79
CA VAL A 118 7.60 2.98 26.99
C VAL A 118 8.27 2.41 28.24
N GLU A 119 7.54 2.31 29.35
CA GLU A 119 8.04 1.89 30.67
C GLU A 119 8.23 0.38 30.76
N ASP A 120 7.31 -0.42 30.21
CA ASP A 120 7.42 -1.88 30.11
C ASP A 120 7.11 -2.35 28.66
N PRO A 121 8.05 -2.11 27.73
CA PRO A 121 7.85 -2.46 26.33
C PRO A 121 7.71 -3.97 26.13
N ASN A 122 8.33 -4.81 26.97
CA ASN A 122 8.20 -6.27 26.82
C ASN A 122 6.76 -6.72 27.09
N ARG A 123 6.14 -6.22 28.16
CA ARG A 123 4.74 -6.53 28.48
C ARG A 123 3.79 -5.98 27.42
N PHE A 124 3.92 -4.70 27.06
CA PHE A 124 3.06 -4.07 26.05
C PHE A 124 3.14 -4.79 24.69
N TRP A 125 4.34 -5.00 24.16
CA TRP A 125 4.51 -5.59 22.83
C TRP A 125 4.20 -7.09 22.81
N LYS A 126 4.27 -7.78 23.96
CA LYS A 126 3.73 -9.15 24.08
C LYS A 126 2.22 -9.18 23.84
N MET A 127 1.48 -8.27 24.49
CA MET A 127 0.03 -8.14 24.29
C MET A 127 -0.31 -7.70 22.85
N ALA A 128 0.52 -6.85 22.24
CA ALA A 128 0.35 -6.47 20.84
C ALA A 128 0.57 -7.66 19.88
N ALA A 129 1.52 -8.54 20.17
CA ALA A 129 1.80 -9.72 19.36
C ALA A 129 0.63 -10.69 19.28
N GLU A 130 -0.24 -10.73 20.30
CA GLU A 130 -1.45 -11.57 20.32
C GLU A 130 -2.48 -11.18 19.25
N ARG A 131 -2.35 -10.00 18.62
CA ARG A 131 -3.20 -9.58 17.48
C ARG A 131 -2.84 -10.26 16.15
N LEU A 132 -1.75 -11.02 16.13
CA LEU A 132 -1.27 -11.75 14.97
C LEU A 132 -1.36 -13.24 15.22
N ASP A 133 -1.58 -13.99 14.14
CA ASP A 133 -1.51 -15.44 14.14
C ASP A 133 -0.06 -15.86 13.90
N TRP A 134 0.49 -16.63 14.83
CA TRP A 134 1.85 -17.15 14.79
C TRP A 134 1.83 -18.66 14.58
N TYR A 135 2.74 -19.16 13.75
CA TYR A 135 3.07 -20.59 13.73
C TYR A 135 3.87 -20.98 14.97
N ARG A 136 4.72 -20.07 15.45
CA ARG A 136 5.41 -20.16 16.73
C ARG A 136 5.38 -18.80 17.40
N PHE A 137 4.68 -18.68 18.52
CA PHE A 137 4.61 -17.44 19.29
C PHE A 137 6.00 -17.09 19.87
N PRO A 138 6.43 -15.82 19.84
CA PRO A 138 7.76 -15.42 20.30
C PRO A 138 7.90 -15.53 21.83
N THR A 139 9.02 -16.06 22.31
CA THR A 139 9.39 -16.02 23.73
C THR A 139 10.25 -14.79 24.06
N LYS A 140 10.98 -14.26 23.06
CA LYS A 140 11.79 -13.03 23.19
C LYS A 140 11.14 -11.88 22.44
N ILE A 141 10.45 -11.01 23.18
CA ILE A 141 9.68 -9.90 22.62
C ILE A 141 10.58 -8.78 22.11
N LYS A 142 11.44 -8.22 22.98
CA LYS A 142 12.37 -7.14 22.61
C LYS A 142 13.81 -7.58 22.87
N ASN A 143 14.66 -7.48 21.85
CA ASN A 143 16.11 -7.63 21.95
C ASN A 143 16.76 -6.59 21.01
N THR A 144 16.85 -5.35 21.48
CA THR A 144 17.25 -4.20 20.65
C THR A 144 18.36 -3.40 21.31
N GLU A 145 19.44 -3.12 20.57
CA GLU A 145 20.58 -2.31 20.97
C GLU A 145 20.79 -1.19 19.94
N PHE A 146 20.73 0.06 20.40
CA PHE A 146 20.91 1.27 19.57
C PHE A 146 22.27 1.94 19.80
N ASP A 147 23.11 1.34 20.63
CA ASP A 147 24.38 1.93 20.99
C ASP A 147 25.43 1.64 19.92
N TYR A 148 25.79 2.68 19.18
CA TYR A 148 26.84 2.66 18.17
C TYR A 148 28.26 2.83 18.76
N ARG A 149 28.37 3.03 20.08
CA ARG A 149 29.60 3.33 20.83
C ARG A 149 30.01 2.19 21.76
N THR A 150 29.08 1.36 22.26
CA THR A 150 29.40 0.26 23.18
C THR A 150 29.83 -1.00 22.45
N THR A 151 31.05 -0.95 21.91
CA THR A 151 31.87 -2.16 21.92
C THR A 151 32.24 -2.39 23.38
N ARG A 152 31.72 -3.44 24.01
CA ARG A 152 32.19 -3.88 25.34
C ARG A 152 33.74 -4.01 25.30
N GLY A 153 34.45 -3.03 25.86
CA GLY A 153 35.87 -3.11 26.16
C GLY A 153 36.86 -3.11 24.99
N VAL A 154 36.49 -2.60 23.81
CA VAL A 154 37.48 -2.36 22.75
C VAL A 154 37.77 -0.87 22.69
N ASP A 155 38.95 -0.47 23.13
CA ASP A 155 39.51 0.85 22.87
C ASP A 155 39.39 1.12 21.36
N ILE A 156 38.59 2.11 20.98
CA ILE A 156 38.59 2.64 19.61
C ILE A 156 39.94 3.31 19.43
N LYS A 157 40.94 2.53 19.00
CA LYS A 157 42.21 3.05 18.50
C LYS A 157 41.90 3.70 17.16
N TRP A 158 41.89 5.02 17.15
CA TRP A 158 41.95 5.84 15.94
C TRP A 158 43.31 5.61 15.25
N TYR A 159 43.52 4.44 14.67
CA TYR A 159 44.57 4.32 13.65
C TYR A 159 44.02 4.95 12.39
N GLN A 160 44.58 6.13 12.08
CA GLN A 160 44.64 6.66 10.73
C GLN A 160 45.16 5.54 9.85
N ASP A 161 44.27 4.90 9.08
CA ASP A 161 44.49 4.49 7.68
C ASP A 161 43.61 3.30 7.23
N GLU A 162 42.91 2.58 8.12
CA GLU A 162 41.92 1.57 7.71
C GLU A 162 40.68 1.57 8.61
N PHE A 163 39.64 2.31 8.20
CA PHE A 163 38.33 2.26 8.85
C PHE A 163 37.61 0.97 8.45
N ASP A 164 37.79 -0.10 9.22
CA ASP A 164 37.03 -1.35 9.03
C ASP A 164 35.62 -1.23 9.60
N TYR A 165 34.67 -0.88 8.73
CA TYR A 165 33.22 -0.80 9.04
C TYR A 165 32.62 -2.11 9.58
N ARG A 166 33.37 -3.24 9.56
CA ARG A 166 32.93 -4.54 10.07
C ARG A 166 33.10 -4.70 11.59
N THR A 167 33.84 -3.80 12.27
CA THR A 167 34.19 -3.95 13.70
C THR A 167 33.41 -3.07 14.67
N THR A 168 32.74 -2.01 14.21
CA THR A 168 31.71 -1.33 15.01
C THR A 168 30.48 -2.22 15.08
N ARG A 169 30.16 -2.75 16.28
CA ARG A 169 28.86 -3.40 16.51
C ARG A 169 27.78 -2.33 16.38
N GLY A 170 27.26 -2.19 15.16
CA GLY A 170 26.21 -1.26 14.82
C GLY A 170 24.87 -1.63 15.45
N VAL A 171 23.88 -0.78 15.18
CA VAL A 171 22.48 -0.95 15.59
C VAL A 171 21.99 -2.39 15.35
N ASP A 172 21.57 -3.08 16.40
CA ASP A 172 21.05 -4.46 16.36
C ASP A 172 19.63 -4.49 16.92
N ILE A 173 18.63 -4.53 16.02
CA ILE A 173 17.21 -4.44 16.39
C ILE A 173 16.52 -5.76 16.05
N LYS A 174 16.20 -6.55 17.07
CA LYS A 174 15.43 -7.79 16.94
C LYS A 174 14.17 -7.73 17.78
N TRP A 175 13.02 -7.74 17.10
CA TRP A 175 11.70 -7.87 17.72
C TRP A 175 11.13 -9.25 17.44
N TYR A 176 10.54 -9.87 18.45
CA TYR A 176 9.92 -11.20 18.33
C TYR A 176 10.89 -12.23 17.72
N GLN A 177 12.16 -12.19 18.15
CA GLN A 177 13.30 -12.77 17.42
C GLN A 177 13.13 -14.26 17.08
N ASP A 178 12.48 -15.01 17.96
CA ASP A 178 12.24 -16.44 17.84
C ASP A 178 10.82 -16.78 17.34
N GLY A 179 9.98 -15.77 17.13
CA GLY A 179 8.63 -15.92 16.58
C GLY A 179 8.65 -16.27 15.09
N VAL A 180 7.65 -17.03 14.66
CA VAL A 180 7.48 -17.43 13.26
C VAL A 180 6.04 -17.18 12.83
N LEU A 181 5.87 -16.38 11.78
CA LEU A 181 4.58 -16.07 11.16
C LEU A 181 4.72 -15.95 9.64
N ASN A 182 3.59 -15.83 8.95
CA ASN A 182 3.56 -15.40 7.55
C ASN A 182 2.62 -14.20 7.39
N ALA A 183 3.09 -13.16 6.68
CA ALA A 183 2.31 -11.93 6.50
C ALA A 183 1.07 -12.17 5.62
N CYS A 184 1.19 -12.92 4.52
CA CYS A 184 0.04 -13.29 3.68
C CYS A 184 -1.01 -14.07 4.47
N TYR A 185 -0.61 -15.01 5.32
CA TYR A 185 -1.54 -15.75 6.19
C TYR A 185 -2.33 -14.81 7.10
N ASN A 186 -1.65 -13.83 7.71
CA ASN A 186 -2.29 -12.83 8.56
C ASN A 186 -3.16 -11.82 7.80
N CYS A 187 -2.86 -11.56 6.53
CA CYS A 187 -3.65 -10.65 5.69
C CYS A 187 -4.84 -11.32 5.00
N LEU A 188 -4.80 -12.65 4.78
CA LEU A 188 -5.81 -13.37 3.99
C LEU A 188 -6.30 -14.63 4.71
N ASP A 189 -5.46 -15.66 4.79
CA ASP A 189 -5.88 -17.01 5.18
C ASP A 189 -6.59 -17.05 6.54
N ARG A 190 -6.09 -16.32 7.55
CA ARG A 190 -6.67 -16.34 8.89
C ARG A 190 -8.11 -15.82 8.93
N HIS A 191 -8.46 -14.84 8.10
CA HIS A 191 -9.80 -14.25 8.12
C HIS A 191 -10.83 -15.30 7.69
N ILE A 192 -10.55 -16.00 6.59
CA ILE A 192 -11.41 -17.08 6.09
C ILE A 192 -11.39 -18.28 7.04
N ARG A 193 -10.26 -18.59 7.66
CA ARG A 193 -10.14 -19.73 8.59
C ARG A 193 -10.92 -19.51 9.88
N HIS A 194 -10.87 -18.31 10.46
CA HIS A 194 -11.59 -17.97 11.68
C HIS A 194 -13.09 -17.82 11.44
N ASN A 195 -13.48 -17.37 10.24
CA ASN A 195 -14.87 -17.31 9.83
C ASN A 195 -15.00 -17.55 8.31
N HIS A 196 -15.48 -18.73 7.92
CA HIS A 196 -15.64 -19.10 6.51
C HIS A 196 -16.50 -18.13 5.69
N SER A 197 -17.47 -17.44 6.31
CA SER A 197 -18.29 -16.44 5.62
C SER A 197 -17.48 -15.24 5.12
N PHE A 198 -16.32 -14.94 5.72
CA PHE A 198 -15.43 -13.89 5.23
C PHE A 198 -14.84 -14.19 3.86
N SER A 199 -14.90 -15.44 3.38
CA SER A 199 -14.57 -15.77 1.98
C SER A 199 -15.35 -14.92 0.97
N GLN A 200 -16.61 -14.57 1.28
CA GLN A 200 -17.48 -13.73 0.44
C GLN A 200 -17.40 -12.24 0.77
N GLN A 201 -16.66 -11.85 1.81
CA GLN A 201 -16.48 -10.45 2.17
C GLN A 201 -15.50 -9.80 1.20
N VAL A 202 -15.83 -8.57 0.77
CA VAL A 202 -14.94 -7.77 -0.07
C VAL A 202 -13.65 -7.45 0.69
N ALA A 203 -12.51 -7.80 0.09
CA ALA A 203 -11.17 -7.48 0.57
C ALA A 203 -10.62 -6.23 -0.13
N ILE A 204 -10.79 -6.14 -1.45
CA ILE A 204 -10.33 -5.02 -2.26
C ILE A 204 -11.53 -4.43 -3.00
N ILE A 205 -11.67 -3.12 -2.90
CA ILE A 205 -12.51 -2.31 -3.78
C ILE A 205 -11.56 -1.62 -4.75
N PHE A 206 -11.54 -2.07 -6.00
CA PHE A 206 -10.71 -1.50 -7.06
C PHE A 206 -11.50 -0.45 -7.83
N GLU A 207 -11.01 0.78 -7.77
CA GLU A 207 -11.45 1.89 -8.60
C GLU A 207 -10.43 2.08 -9.74
N PRO A 208 -10.83 1.83 -11.00
CA PRO A 208 -9.97 2.10 -12.15
C PRO A 208 -9.81 3.61 -12.38
N ASP A 209 -8.89 3.98 -13.29
CA ASP A 209 -8.60 5.39 -13.57
C ASP A 209 -9.80 6.16 -14.15
N GLU A 210 -10.52 5.53 -15.10
CA GLU A 210 -11.78 6.03 -15.62
C GLU A 210 -12.93 5.55 -14.70
N PRO A 211 -13.75 6.46 -14.15
CA PRO A 211 -14.85 6.07 -13.27
C PRO A 211 -15.80 5.10 -13.96
N THR A 212 -16.06 3.96 -13.33
CA THR A 212 -17.03 2.96 -13.82
C THR A 212 -18.37 3.11 -13.10
N LYS A 213 -19.44 2.58 -13.69
CA LYS A 213 -20.77 2.53 -13.02
C LYS A 213 -20.74 1.67 -11.76
N SER A 214 -19.92 0.62 -11.76
CA SER A 214 -19.68 -0.27 -10.64
C SER A 214 -18.19 -0.48 -10.45
N ARG A 215 -17.71 -0.31 -9.22
CA ARG A 215 -16.34 -0.65 -8.84
C ARG A 215 -16.11 -2.14 -9.00
N HIS A 216 -14.88 -2.53 -9.34
CA HIS A 216 -14.50 -3.93 -9.32
C HIS A 216 -14.26 -4.35 -7.87
N HIS A 217 -14.96 -5.37 -7.40
CA HIS A 217 -14.85 -5.87 -6.03
C HIS A 217 -14.18 -7.24 -6.06
N ILE A 218 -13.19 -7.42 -5.19
CA ILE A 218 -12.49 -8.69 -5.03
C ILE A 218 -12.71 -9.15 -3.60
N THR A 219 -13.32 -10.31 -3.43
CA THR A 219 -13.54 -10.94 -2.14
C THR A 219 -12.25 -11.51 -1.55
N TYR A 220 -12.22 -11.77 -0.24
CA TYR A 220 -11.09 -12.47 0.38
C TYR A 220 -10.84 -13.84 -0.26
N GLY A 221 -11.90 -14.57 -0.61
CA GLY A 221 -11.79 -15.89 -1.24
C GLY A 221 -11.18 -15.85 -2.63
N GLU A 222 -11.56 -14.87 -3.45
CA GLU A 222 -10.95 -14.62 -4.76
C GLU A 222 -9.50 -14.18 -4.62
N LEU A 223 -9.23 -13.20 -3.77
CA LEU A 223 -7.88 -12.69 -3.56
C LEU A 223 -6.92 -13.78 -3.05
N LEU A 224 -7.37 -14.63 -2.12
CA LEU A 224 -6.57 -15.76 -1.63
C LEU A 224 -6.23 -16.76 -2.74
N ARG A 225 -7.20 -17.09 -3.61
CA ARG A 225 -6.98 -18.00 -4.74
C ARG A 225 -5.97 -17.42 -5.73
N GLU A 226 -6.12 -16.16 -6.10
CA GLU A 226 -5.20 -15.49 -7.02
C GLU A 226 -3.78 -15.38 -6.43
N VAL A 227 -3.66 -15.05 -5.14
CA VAL A 227 -2.37 -15.02 -4.44
C VAL A 227 -1.71 -16.38 -4.39
N LYS A 228 -2.47 -17.46 -4.13
CA LYS A 228 -1.94 -18.84 -4.15
C LYS A 228 -1.44 -19.23 -5.53
N LYS A 229 -2.24 -19.01 -6.58
CA LYS A 229 -1.85 -19.28 -7.97
C LYS A 229 -0.58 -18.50 -8.32
N PHE A 230 -0.54 -17.20 -8.05
CA PHE A 230 0.63 -16.39 -8.38
C PHE A 230 1.87 -16.79 -7.57
N ALA A 231 1.72 -17.17 -6.31
CA ALA A 231 2.81 -17.72 -5.51
C ALA A 231 3.38 -19.01 -6.13
N ASN A 232 2.54 -19.86 -6.72
CA ASN A 232 2.98 -21.05 -7.44
C ASN A 232 3.66 -20.71 -8.77
N VAL A 233 3.20 -19.68 -9.48
CA VAL A 233 3.93 -19.14 -10.65
C VAL A 233 5.33 -18.67 -10.25
N LEU A 234 5.47 -17.90 -9.17
CA LEU A 234 6.79 -17.46 -8.69
C LEU A 234 7.71 -18.64 -8.37
N LYS A 235 7.19 -19.68 -7.70
CA LYS A 235 7.95 -20.91 -7.44
C LYS A 235 8.33 -21.66 -8.72
N LYS A 236 7.43 -21.76 -9.71
CA LYS A 236 7.70 -22.35 -11.02
C LYS A 236 8.87 -21.65 -11.72
N HIS A 237 8.95 -20.33 -11.59
CA HIS A 237 10.07 -19.51 -12.09
C HIS A 237 11.28 -19.46 -11.13
N GLY A 238 11.33 -20.36 -10.16
CA GLY A 238 12.52 -20.61 -9.34
C GLY A 238 12.69 -19.69 -8.12
N VAL A 239 11.71 -18.85 -7.79
CA VAL A 239 11.77 -17.95 -6.61
C VAL A 239 11.71 -18.76 -5.32
N LYS A 240 12.66 -18.51 -4.42
CA LYS A 240 12.78 -19.15 -3.10
C LYS A 240 12.69 -18.12 -1.97
N LYS A 241 12.58 -18.62 -0.73
CA LYS A 241 12.65 -17.78 0.47
C LYS A 241 13.97 -17.01 0.49
N GLY A 242 13.90 -15.68 0.68
CA GLY A 242 15.05 -14.78 0.71
C GLY A 242 15.46 -14.21 -0.65
N ASP A 243 14.93 -14.74 -1.76
CA ASP A 243 15.15 -14.15 -3.09
C ASP A 243 14.44 -12.81 -3.20
N ARG A 244 15.02 -11.91 -3.99
CA ARG A 244 14.51 -10.55 -4.18
C ARG A 244 13.74 -10.48 -5.50
N VAL A 245 12.51 -10.00 -5.44
CA VAL A 245 11.61 -9.85 -6.58
C VAL A 245 11.28 -8.37 -6.73
N THR A 246 11.67 -7.78 -7.85
CA THR A 246 11.33 -6.37 -8.13
C THR A 246 9.91 -6.27 -8.63
N ILE A 247 9.12 -5.35 -8.07
CA ILE A 247 7.74 -5.08 -8.47
C ILE A 247 7.64 -3.66 -9.03
N TYR A 248 7.32 -3.54 -10.31
CA TYR A 248 7.12 -2.29 -11.03
C TYR A 248 5.69 -2.24 -11.57
N LEU A 249 4.74 -2.01 -10.67
CA LEU A 249 3.31 -2.00 -10.98
C LEU A 249 2.71 -0.60 -10.76
N PRO A 250 1.66 -0.23 -11.51
CA PRO A 250 0.82 0.93 -11.19
C PRO A 250 -0.12 0.60 -10.02
N MET A 251 -1.02 1.53 -9.69
CA MET A 251 -2.08 1.29 -8.69
C MET A 251 -3.19 0.42 -9.28
N VAL A 252 -2.94 -0.89 -9.36
CA VAL A 252 -3.88 -1.92 -9.85
C VAL A 252 -4.06 -3.01 -8.80
N ALA A 253 -5.16 -3.78 -8.88
CA ALA A 253 -5.46 -4.82 -7.90
C ALA A 253 -4.37 -5.91 -7.81
N GLU A 254 -3.75 -6.20 -8.95
CA GLU A 254 -2.65 -7.15 -9.13
C GLU A 254 -1.41 -6.79 -8.30
N ALA A 255 -1.24 -5.51 -7.92
CA ALA A 255 -0.17 -5.11 -7.00
C ALA A 255 -0.31 -5.79 -5.63
N SER A 256 -1.54 -5.92 -5.12
CA SER A 256 -1.80 -6.64 -3.87
C SER A 256 -1.53 -8.14 -4.02
N ILE A 257 -1.90 -8.71 -5.17
CA ILE A 257 -1.62 -10.12 -5.49
C ILE A 257 -0.11 -10.37 -5.49
N ALA A 258 0.67 -9.51 -6.16
CA ALA A 258 2.12 -9.64 -6.27
C ALA A 258 2.83 -9.52 -4.91
N LEU A 259 2.46 -8.54 -4.10
CA LEU A 259 3.03 -8.33 -2.77
C LEU A 259 2.75 -9.52 -1.84
N LEU A 260 1.49 -9.94 -1.77
CA LEU A 260 1.07 -11.03 -0.89
C LEU A 260 1.62 -12.38 -1.37
N ALA A 261 1.76 -12.61 -2.67
CA ALA A 261 2.38 -13.82 -3.22
C ALA A 261 3.88 -13.91 -2.84
N CYS A 262 4.62 -12.81 -2.96
CA CYS A 262 6.02 -12.76 -2.49
C CYS A 262 6.11 -13.06 -0.99
N ALA A 263 5.29 -12.39 -0.18
CA ALA A 263 5.24 -12.59 1.25
C ALA A 263 4.83 -14.03 1.64
N ARG A 264 3.92 -14.66 0.87
CA ARG A 264 3.47 -16.04 1.08
C ARG A 264 4.61 -17.05 0.98
N ILE A 265 5.50 -16.87 0.01
CA ILE A 265 6.63 -17.79 -0.23
C ILE A 265 7.92 -17.37 0.49
N GLY A 266 7.90 -16.24 1.20
CA GLY A 266 9.05 -15.69 1.91
C GLY A 266 10.08 -15.01 1.01
N ALA A 267 9.67 -14.61 -0.20
CA ALA A 267 10.47 -13.74 -1.06
C ALA A 267 10.42 -12.29 -0.56
N ILE A 268 11.44 -11.51 -0.88
CA ILE A 268 11.58 -10.10 -0.51
C ILE A 268 11.12 -9.27 -1.71
N HIS A 269 9.96 -8.62 -1.61
CA HIS A 269 9.47 -7.75 -2.66
C HIS A 269 10.15 -6.36 -2.59
N SER A 270 10.76 -5.93 -3.70
CA SER A 270 11.35 -4.59 -3.87
C SER A 270 10.45 -3.76 -4.77
N VAL A 271 9.64 -2.88 -4.18
CA VAL A 271 8.62 -2.12 -4.93
C VAL A 271 9.26 -0.85 -5.51
N VAL A 272 9.12 -0.69 -6.82
CA VAL A 272 9.58 0.47 -7.58
C VAL A 272 8.36 1.22 -8.10
N PHE A 273 8.28 2.51 -7.79
CA PHE A 273 7.15 3.34 -8.20
C PHE A 273 7.01 3.39 -9.73
N GLY A 274 5.82 3.08 -10.25
CA GLY A 274 5.50 3.00 -11.70
C GLY A 274 5.79 4.27 -12.54
N GLY A 275 6.07 5.40 -11.89
CA GLY A 275 6.49 6.64 -12.56
C GLY A 275 7.98 6.73 -12.88
N PHE A 276 8.83 5.87 -12.32
CA PHE A 276 10.28 5.99 -12.49
C PHE A 276 10.78 5.74 -13.92
N SER A 277 11.95 6.30 -14.23
CA SER A 277 12.67 6.11 -15.49
C SER A 277 13.37 4.74 -15.54
N ALA A 278 13.71 4.28 -16.75
CA ALA A 278 14.46 3.03 -16.95
C ALA A 278 15.77 2.97 -16.14
N ASN A 279 16.51 4.09 -16.05
CA ASN A 279 17.74 4.16 -15.25
C ASN A 279 17.48 3.95 -13.76
N ASN A 280 16.43 4.57 -13.21
CA ASN A 280 16.07 4.43 -11.80
C ASN A 280 15.54 3.04 -11.45
N ILE A 281 14.91 2.37 -12.41
CA ILE A 281 14.51 0.97 -12.30
C ILE A 281 15.76 0.09 -12.27
N ALA A 282 16.68 0.28 -13.22
CA ALA A 282 17.91 -0.49 -13.32
C ALA A 282 18.82 -0.34 -12.08
N ASP A 283 18.91 0.86 -11.49
CA ASP A 283 19.61 1.09 -10.22
C ASP A 283 19.11 0.11 -9.14
N ARG A 284 17.79 0.03 -8.97
CA ARG A 284 17.14 -0.76 -7.91
C ARG A 284 17.16 -2.26 -8.20
N VAL A 285 16.93 -2.65 -9.45
CA VAL A 285 17.01 -4.05 -9.87
C VAL A 285 18.41 -4.60 -9.63
N SER A 286 19.44 -3.83 -10.00
CA SER A 286 20.84 -4.21 -9.82
C SER A 286 21.25 -4.25 -8.35
N ASP A 287 20.88 -3.24 -7.56
CA ASP A 287 21.19 -3.16 -6.13
C ASP A 287 20.52 -4.31 -5.34
N CYS A 288 19.28 -4.65 -5.70
CA CYS A 288 18.58 -5.79 -5.13
C CYS A 288 18.98 -7.13 -5.76
N GLU A 289 19.87 -7.18 -6.76
CA GLU A 289 20.22 -8.41 -7.51
C GLU A 289 18.98 -9.27 -7.86
N SER A 290 17.89 -8.63 -8.30
CA SER A 290 16.63 -9.34 -8.50
C SER A 290 16.75 -10.33 -9.67
N SER A 291 16.22 -11.54 -9.49
CA SER A 291 16.15 -12.55 -10.55
C SER A 291 14.84 -12.50 -11.33
N VAL A 292 13.79 -11.95 -10.71
CA VAL A 292 12.45 -11.80 -11.29
C VAL A 292 12.00 -10.35 -11.17
N VAL A 293 11.40 -9.83 -12.26
CA VAL A 293 10.69 -8.55 -12.29
C VAL A 293 9.22 -8.80 -12.57
N ILE A 294 8.34 -8.16 -11.80
CA ILE A 294 6.89 -8.17 -12.01
C ILE A 294 6.48 -6.78 -12.50
N THR A 295 5.76 -6.70 -13.61
CA THR A 295 5.26 -5.45 -14.19
C THR A 295 3.87 -5.64 -14.79
N THR A 296 3.24 -4.55 -15.23
CA THR A 296 2.15 -4.62 -16.21
C THR A 296 2.68 -4.28 -17.60
N ASP A 297 1.86 -4.59 -18.60
CA ASP A 297 1.94 -4.05 -19.95
C ASP A 297 2.00 -2.51 -19.95
N PHE A 298 0.98 -1.88 -19.39
CA PHE A 298 0.78 -0.44 -19.31
C PHE A 298 0.27 -0.02 -17.93
N GLY A 299 0.39 1.26 -17.64
CA GLY A 299 -0.29 1.94 -16.54
C GLY A 299 -1.05 3.14 -17.09
N VAL A 300 -2.25 3.39 -16.58
CA VAL A 300 -3.05 4.55 -16.95
C VAL A 300 -3.28 5.38 -15.68
N ARG A 301 -3.01 6.68 -15.77
CA ARG A 301 -3.26 7.64 -14.68
C ARG A 301 -3.70 8.98 -15.24
N GLY A 302 -4.87 9.46 -14.84
CA GLY A 302 -5.47 10.70 -15.34
C GLY A 302 -5.63 10.68 -16.86
N GLY A 303 -6.10 9.57 -17.43
CA GLY A 303 -6.28 9.34 -18.86
C GLY A 303 -4.99 9.15 -19.67
N LYS A 304 -3.81 9.27 -19.04
CA LYS A 304 -2.51 9.14 -19.72
C LYS A 304 -1.95 7.73 -19.54
N SER A 305 -1.68 7.06 -20.65
CA SER A 305 -1.01 5.76 -20.65
C SER A 305 0.52 5.89 -20.52
N SER A 306 1.14 4.90 -19.89
CA SER A 306 2.58 4.74 -19.76
C SER A 306 2.93 3.27 -20.04
N ALA A 307 3.84 3.03 -20.99
CA ALA A 307 4.29 1.68 -21.35
C ALA A 307 5.28 1.14 -20.30
N LEU A 308 4.76 0.50 -19.26
CA LEU A 308 5.57 0.02 -18.13
C LEU A 308 6.50 -1.12 -18.57
N LYS A 309 6.01 -2.06 -19.38
CA LYS A 309 6.83 -3.14 -19.95
C LYS A 309 8.00 -2.60 -20.78
N SER A 310 7.77 -1.60 -21.64
CA SER A 310 8.84 -0.98 -22.42
C SER A 310 9.92 -0.32 -21.55
N LYS A 311 9.54 0.27 -20.40
CA LYS A 311 10.52 0.82 -19.44
C LYS A 311 11.34 -0.28 -18.77
N ILE A 312 10.74 -1.44 -18.47
CA ILE A 312 11.49 -2.62 -18.01
C ILE A 312 12.46 -3.07 -19.08
N ASP A 313 12.05 -3.15 -20.35
CA ASP A 313 12.94 -3.56 -21.43
C ASP A 313 14.16 -2.64 -21.56
N GLN A 314 13.95 -1.33 -21.51
CA GLN A 314 15.02 -0.33 -21.50
C GLN A 314 15.92 -0.47 -20.26
N ALA A 315 15.36 -0.73 -19.09
CA ALA A 315 16.14 -0.95 -17.86
C ALA A 315 17.02 -2.21 -17.96
N LEU A 316 16.48 -3.29 -18.53
CA LEU A 316 17.16 -4.58 -18.66
C LEU A 316 18.18 -4.64 -19.82
N GLN A 317 18.23 -3.62 -20.69
CA GLN A 317 19.34 -3.46 -21.65
C GLN A 317 20.66 -3.03 -20.96
N GLN A 318 20.59 -2.53 -19.72
CA GLN A 318 21.77 -2.11 -18.98
C GLN A 318 22.54 -3.32 -18.46
N LYS A 319 23.88 -3.33 -18.67
CA LYS A 319 24.75 -4.47 -18.32
C LYS A 319 24.66 -4.90 -16.85
N ARG A 320 24.35 -3.98 -15.94
CA ARG A 320 24.21 -4.23 -14.50
C ARG A 320 22.93 -4.98 -14.11
N CYS A 321 21.96 -5.09 -15.00
CA CYS A 321 20.70 -5.82 -14.78
C CYS A 321 20.76 -7.28 -15.24
N SER A 322 21.95 -7.87 -15.31
CA SER A 322 22.18 -9.23 -15.85
C SER A 322 21.62 -10.37 -14.99
N THR A 323 21.19 -10.07 -13.76
CA THR A 323 20.62 -11.07 -12.83
C THR A 323 19.19 -11.47 -13.19
N VAL A 324 18.46 -10.61 -13.92
CA VAL A 324 17.04 -10.84 -14.24
C VAL A 324 16.90 -11.90 -15.32
N LYS A 325 16.23 -13.00 -14.98
CA LYS A 325 15.95 -14.13 -15.86
C LYS A 325 14.50 -14.16 -16.32
N THR A 326 13.59 -13.64 -15.51
CA THR A 326 12.15 -13.71 -15.75
C THR A 326 11.50 -12.34 -15.56
N VAL A 327 10.61 -11.97 -16.48
CA VAL A 327 9.71 -10.83 -16.38
C VAL A 327 8.28 -11.34 -16.44
N LEU A 328 7.56 -11.20 -15.34
CA LEU A 328 6.14 -11.57 -15.23
C LEU A 328 5.30 -10.33 -15.52
N VAL A 329 4.51 -10.37 -16.60
CA VAL A 329 3.72 -9.25 -17.09
C VAL A 329 2.25 -9.50 -16.83
N PHE A 330 1.64 -8.69 -15.96
CA PHE A 330 0.19 -8.62 -15.85
C PHE A 330 -0.38 -7.89 -17.05
N GLN A 331 -1.45 -8.44 -17.63
CA GLN A 331 -2.27 -7.71 -18.57
C GLN A 331 -3.21 -6.82 -17.76
N ARG A 332 -3.08 -5.50 -17.88
CA ARG A 332 -3.91 -4.57 -17.12
C ARG A 332 -5.40 -4.81 -17.40
N ASN A 333 -6.22 -4.83 -16.34
CA ASN A 333 -7.67 -5.06 -16.36
C ASN A 333 -8.11 -6.45 -16.85
N HIS A 334 -7.19 -7.41 -16.93
CA HIS A 334 -7.53 -8.77 -17.34
C HIS A 334 -8.53 -9.40 -16.36
N GLY A 335 -9.57 -10.04 -16.89
CA GLY A 335 -10.62 -10.68 -16.08
C GLY A 335 -11.59 -9.71 -15.41
N MET A 336 -11.56 -8.41 -15.75
CA MET A 336 -12.46 -7.39 -15.21
C MET A 336 -13.42 -6.87 -16.31
N PRO A 337 -14.47 -7.63 -16.69
CA PRO A 337 -15.34 -7.29 -17.83
C PRO A 337 -16.07 -5.93 -17.69
N GLU A 338 -16.24 -5.45 -16.47
CA GLU A 338 -16.83 -4.15 -16.15
C GLU A 338 -15.86 -2.97 -16.31
N VAL A 339 -14.55 -3.24 -16.45
CA VAL A 339 -13.52 -2.22 -16.63
C VAL A 339 -13.04 -2.25 -18.08
N LYS A 340 -13.06 -1.09 -18.73
CA LYS A 340 -12.62 -0.97 -20.12
C LYS A 340 -11.14 -1.32 -20.27
N ASP A 341 -10.83 -2.04 -21.33
CA ASP A 341 -9.44 -2.34 -21.70
C ASP A 341 -8.87 -1.24 -22.62
N ASP A 342 -8.49 -0.12 -21.99
CA ASP A 342 -8.02 1.09 -22.69
C ASP A 342 -6.65 0.95 -23.38
N CYS A 343 -5.95 -0.17 -23.19
CA CYS A 343 -4.62 -0.42 -23.73
C CYS A 343 -4.59 -1.56 -24.75
N ALA A 344 -5.74 -2.14 -25.11
CA ALA A 344 -5.81 -3.28 -26.04
C ALA A 344 -5.09 -3.04 -27.37
N SER A 345 -5.37 -1.90 -28.01
CA SER A 345 -4.73 -1.53 -29.28
C SER A 345 -3.24 -1.18 -29.16
N LEU A 346 -2.74 -0.95 -27.94
CA LEU A 346 -1.34 -0.60 -27.70
C LEU A 346 -0.46 -1.83 -27.45
N ARG A 347 -1.05 -2.98 -27.08
CA ARG A 347 -0.29 -4.18 -26.69
C ARG A 347 0.50 -4.81 -27.82
N ASP A 348 -0.02 -4.77 -29.03
CA ASP A 348 0.66 -5.36 -30.20
C ASP A 348 1.98 -4.65 -30.51
N ALA A 349 2.17 -3.42 -30.01
CA ALA A 349 3.41 -2.66 -30.16
C ALA A 349 4.46 -2.97 -29.07
N LEU A 350 4.14 -3.80 -28.06
CA LEU A 350 5.10 -4.15 -27.02
C LEU A 350 6.14 -5.15 -27.55
N GLU A 351 7.41 -4.84 -27.29
CA GLU A 351 8.47 -5.82 -27.49
C GLU A 351 8.34 -6.97 -26.50
N TRP A 352 8.59 -8.18 -26.99
CA TRP A 352 8.52 -9.42 -26.22
C TRP A 352 9.77 -10.26 -26.42
N LYS A 353 10.42 -10.67 -25.33
CA LYS A 353 11.58 -11.56 -25.37
C LYS A 353 11.22 -12.96 -24.92
N GLU A 354 11.22 -13.88 -25.87
CA GLU A 354 10.96 -15.30 -25.63
C GLU A 354 11.90 -15.89 -24.56
N GLY A 355 11.35 -16.76 -23.70
CA GLY A 355 12.09 -17.35 -22.58
C GLY A 355 12.40 -16.41 -21.39
N ARG A 356 12.13 -15.10 -21.51
CA ARG A 356 12.26 -14.14 -20.41
C ARG A 356 10.92 -13.56 -20.00
N ASP A 357 10.09 -13.15 -20.96
CA ASP A 357 8.83 -12.45 -20.70
C ASP A 357 7.66 -13.44 -20.72
N PHE A 358 6.83 -13.40 -19.67
CA PHE A 358 5.68 -14.31 -19.53
C PHE A 358 4.42 -13.55 -19.11
N TRP A 359 3.31 -13.84 -19.76
CA TRP A 359 2.00 -13.34 -19.35
C TRP A 359 1.52 -14.06 -18.10
N VAL A 360 1.17 -13.29 -17.06
CA VAL A 360 0.77 -13.88 -15.77
C VAL A 360 -0.49 -14.72 -15.88
N HIS A 361 -1.52 -14.27 -16.62
CA HIS A 361 -2.77 -15.02 -16.78
C HIS A 361 -2.54 -16.41 -17.41
N LYS A 362 -1.66 -16.51 -18.42
CA LYS A 362 -1.27 -17.79 -19.02
C LYS A 362 -0.48 -18.65 -18.06
N GLU A 363 0.47 -18.06 -17.33
CA GLU A 363 1.25 -18.81 -16.35
C GLU A 363 0.39 -19.35 -15.21
N MET A 364 -0.62 -18.59 -14.77
CA MET A 364 -1.58 -19.01 -13.75
C MET A 364 -2.45 -20.21 -14.17
N GLU A 365 -2.74 -20.37 -15.47
CA GLU A 365 -3.44 -21.55 -15.99
C GLU A 365 -2.60 -22.84 -15.90
N THR A 366 -1.27 -22.69 -15.85
CA THR A 366 -0.33 -23.83 -15.81
C THR A 366 -0.03 -24.35 -14.41
N VAL A 367 -0.57 -23.72 -13.36
CA VAL A 367 -0.30 -24.07 -11.97
C VAL A 367 -1.59 -24.40 -11.23
N ASN A 368 -1.49 -25.34 -10.27
CA ASN A 368 -2.65 -25.77 -9.48
C ASN A 368 -2.96 -24.81 -8.32
N ASP A 369 -4.21 -24.85 -7.85
CA ASP A 369 -4.78 -23.98 -6.80
C ASP A 369 -4.36 -24.32 -5.35
N MET A 370 -3.39 -25.22 -5.15
CA MET A 370 -3.05 -25.85 -3.85
C MET A 370 -3.05 -24.88 -2.65
#